data_AF-A0A1H3MQT0-F1
#
_entry.id   AF-A0A1H3MQT0-F1
#
_cell.length_a   1.000
_cell.length_b   1.000
_cell.length_c   1.000
_cell.angle_alpha   90.00
_cell.angle_beta   90.00
_cell.angle_gamma   90.00
#
_symmetry.space_group_name_H-M   'P 1'
#
loop_
_entity.id
_entity.type
_entity.pdbx_description
1 polymer ?
#
loop_
_entity_poly.entity_id
_entity_poly.type
_entity_poly.pdbx_seq_one_letter_code
_entity_poly.pdbx_strand_id
1 'polypeptide(L)' 'MTVFGWWLTIVGGLILSGIVVPYGILSGAPASSGIAVFWTLFALGVVAVIAAGIRGWRA' A
#
# COMPACT_ATOMS: atom_id res chain seq x y z
N MET A 1 20.80 3.48 -4.23
CA MET A 1 19.60 3.79 -3.40
C MET A 1 19.82 3.21 -2.01
N THR A 2 19.46 3.95 -0.96
CA THR A 2 19.58 3.49 0.43
C THR A 2 18.38 2.62 0.82
N VAL A 3 18.49 1.84 1.91
CA VAL A 3 17.36 1.08 2.49
C VAL A 3 16.19 2.02 2.80
N PHE A 4 16.49 3.19 3.37
CA PHE A 4 15.51 4.23 3.62
C PHE A 4 14.85 4.75 2.33
N GLY A 5 15.64 5.00 1.27
CA GLY A 5 15.11 5.42 -0.02
C GLY A 5 14.18 4.39 -0.64
N TRP A 6 14.52 3.09 -0.56
CA TRP A 6 13.63 2.01 -0.99
C TRP A 6 12.33 1.97 -0.18
N TRP A 7 12.42 2.07 1.15
CA TRP A 7 11.25 2.10 2.02
C TRP A 7 10.34 3.29 1.67
N LEU A 8 10.91 4.48 1.47
CA LEU A 8 10.17 5.69 1.13
C LEU A 8 9.46 5.56 -0.24
N THR A 9 10.12 4.97 -1.24
CA THR A 9 9.51 4.70 -2.55
C THR A 9 8.31 3.77 -2.42
N ILE A 10 8.41 2.71 -1.61
CA ILE A 10 7.30 1.76 -1.39
C ILE A 10 6.14 2.47 -0.68
N VAL A 11 6.41 3.26 0.35
CA VAL A 11 5.39 4.07 1.05
C VAL A 11 4.69 5.01 0.09
N GLY A 12 5.45 5.74 -0.74
CA GLY A 12 4.90 6.60 -1.78
C GLY A 12 4.01 5.83 -2.76
N GLY A 13 4.43 4.64 -3.18
CA GLY A 13 3.63 3.76 -4.04
C GLY A 13 2.33 3.29 -3.39
N LEU A 14 2.34 2.97 -2.09
CA LEU A 14 1.13 2.63 -1.35
C LEU A 14 0.19 3.84 -1.23
N ILE A 15 0.71 5.03 -0.95
CA ILE A 15 -0.11 6.25 -0.91
C ILE A 15 -0.77 6.51 -2.28
N LEU A 16 0.02 6.46 -3.35
CA LEU A 16 -0.50 6.67 -4.70
C LEU A 16 -1.53 5.61 -5.09
N SER A 17 -1.28 4.33 -4.81
CA SER A 17 -2.24 3.26 -5.13
C SER A 17 -3.53 3.36 -4.33
N GLY A 18 -3.45 3.78 -3.05
CA GLY A 18 -4.62 4.04 -2.20
C GLY A 18 -5.50 5.20 -2.68
N ILE A 19 -5.00 6.05 -3.59
CA ILE A 19 -5.75 7.14 -4.22
C ILE A 19 -6.19 6.74 -5.64
N VAL A 20 -5.24 6.37 -6.48
CA VAL A 20 -5.46 6.14 -7.92
C VAL A 20 -6.39 4.96 -8.16
N VAL A 21 -6.26 3.88 -7.39
CA VAL A 21 -7.07 2.68 -7.62
C VAL A 21 -8.52 2.89 -7.17
N PRO A 22 -8.83 3.39 -5.95
CA PRO A 22 -10.22 3.57 -5.53
C PRO A 22 -10.94 4.69 -6.28
N TYR A 23 -10.28 5.83 -6.50
CA TYR A 23 -10.92 7.02 -7.08
C TYR A 23 -10.78 7.10 -8.60
N GLY A 24 -9.93 6.27 -9.20
CA GLY A 24 -9.80 6.13 -10.65
C GLY A 24 -10.42 4.82 -11.14
N ILE A 25 -9.72 3.71 -10.93
CA ILE A 25 -10.03 2.41 -11.56
C ILE A 25 -11.32 1.78 -11.01
N LEU A 26 -11.51 1.81 -9.69
CA LEU A 26 -12.64 1.20 -9.01
C LEU A 26 -13.79 2.21 -8.76
N SER A 27 -13.67 3.42 -9.29
CA SER A 27 -14.64 4.49 -9.06
C SER A 27 -16.00 4.12 -9.64
N GLY A 28 -17.05 4.19 -8.82
CA GLY A 28 -18.41 3.83 -9.22
C GLY A 28 -18.62 2.35 -9.54
N ALA A 29 -17.62 1.50 -9.33
CA ALA A 29 -17.75 0.06 -9.58
C ALA A 29 -18.71 -0.58 -8.56
N PRO A 30 -19.59 -1.51 -8.98
CA PRO A 30 -20.41 -2.27 -8.06
C PRO A 30 -19.53 -3.14 -7.15
N ALA A 31 -20.08 -3.50 -5.99
CA ALA A 31 -19.41 -4.41 -5.06
C ALA A 31 -19.01 -5.70 -5.78
N SER A 32 -17.72 -6.03 -5.73
CA SER A 32 -17.16 -7.18 -6.44
C SER A 32 -15.98 -7.78 -5.67
N SER A 33 -15.67 -9.05 -5.96
CA SER A 33 -14.51 -9.74 -5.40
C SER A 33 -13.20 -9.03 -5.72
N GLY A 34 -13.08 -8.36 -6.87
CA GLY A 34 -11.90 -7.56 -7.23
C GLY A 34 -11.63 -6.41 -6.25
N ILE A 35 -12.67 -5.71 -5.81
CA ILE A 35 -12.56 -4.65 -4.81
C ILE A 35 -12.10 -5.23 -3.47
N ALA A 36 -12.68 -6.35 -3.05
CA ALA A 36 -12.29 -7.03 -1.80
C ALA A 36 -10.82 -7.50 -1.83
N VAL A 37 -10.39 -8.08 -2.94
CA VAL A 37 -9.00 -8.51 -3.14
C VAL A 37 -8.04 -7.33 -3.09
N PHE A 38 -8.35 -6.23 -3.77
CA PHE A 38 -7.51 -5.02 -3.74
C PHE A 38 -7.32 -4.53 -2.30
N TRP A 39 -8.41 -4.30 -1.56
CA TRP A 39 -8.32 -3.79 -0.20
C TRP A 39 -7.58 -4.74 0.75
N THR A 40 -7.75 -6.04 0.56
CA THR A 40 -7.05 -7.05 1.36
C THR A 40 -5.54 -7.00 1.10
N LEU A 41 -5.12 -7.03 -0.17
CA LEU A 41 -3.69 -6.97 -0.53
C LEU A 41 -3.07 -5.62 -0.15
N PHE A 42 -3.81 -4.53 -0.31
CA PHE A 42 -3.39 -3.20 0.08
C PHE A 42 -3.11 -3.12 1.59
N ALA A 43 -4.06 -3.58 2.42
CA ALA A 43 -3.89 -3.61 3.86
C ALA A 43 -2.69 -4.47 4.29
N LEU A 44 -2.51 -5.65 3.67
CA LEU A 44 -1.35 -6.50 3.94
C LEU A 44 -0.03 -5.80 3.56
N GLY A 45 0.01 -5.09 2.44
CA GLY A 45 1.16 -4.30 2.03
C GLY A 45 1.51 -3.19 3.03
N VAL A 46 0.50 -2.47 3.52
CA VAL A 46 0.67 -1.44 4.57
C VAL A 46 1.22 -2.06 5.85
N VAL A 47 0.65 -3.16 6.33
CA VAL A 47 1.13 -3.87 7.53
C VAL A 47 2.59 -4.30 7.37
N ALA A 48 2.97 -4.85 6.21
CA ALA A 48 4.34 -5.27 5.94
C ALA A 48 5.34 -4.09 5.96
N VAL A 49 4.97 -2.96 5.36
CA VAL A 49 5.78 -1.73 5.35
C VAL A 49 5.97 -1.15 6.75
N ILE A 50 4.91 -1.15 7.56
CA ILE A 50 4.98 -0.71 8.96
C ILE A 50 5.89 -1.64 9.76
N ALA A 51 5.72 -2.96 9.64
CA ALA A 51 6.56 -3.93 10.32
C ALA A 51 8.05 -3.80 9.94
N ALA A 52 8.34 -3.53 8.67
CA ALA A 52 9.69 -3.26 8.19
C ALA A 52 10.27 -1.97 8.79
N GLY A 53 9.46 -0.90 8.87
CA GLY A 53 9.86 0.36 9.49
C GLY A 53 10.17 0.21 10.98
N ILE A 54 9.32 -0.49 11.73
CA ILE A 54 9.51 -0.75 13.17
C ILE A 54 10.77 -1.59 13.42
N ARG A 55 11.06 -2.59 12.57
CA ARG A 55 12.30 -3.38 12.68
C ARG A 55 13.55 -2.51 12.49
N GLY A 56 13.50 -1.54 11.58
CA GLY A 56 14.58 -0.59 11.36
C GLY A 56 14.76 0.46 12.47
N TRP A 57 13.75 0.66 13.31
CA TRP A 57 13.80 1.59 14.45
C TRP A 57 14.47 1.03 15.71
N ARG A 58 14.66 -0.30 15.80
CA ARG A 58 15.34 -0.94 16.93
C ARG A 58 16.86 -1.09 16.73
N ALA A 59 17.42 -0.54 15.66
CA ALA A 59 18.85 -0.52 15.37
C ALA A 59 19.49 0.80 15.81
#